data_AF-A0A1Z4IJY3-F1
#
_entry.id   AF-A0A1Z4IJY3-F1
#
_cell.length_a   1.000
_cell.length_b   1.000
_cell.length_c   1.000
_cell.angle_alpha   90.00
_cell.angle_beta   90.00
_cell.angle_gamma   90.00
#
_symmetry.space_group_name_H-M   'P 1'
#
loop_
_entity.id
_entity.type
_entity.pdbx_description
1 polymer ?
#
loop_
_entity_poly.entity_id
_entity_poly.type
_entity_poly.pdbx_seq_one_letter_code
_entity_poly.pdbx_strand_id
1 'polypeptide(L)'
;MSAHGTKLMDYGICQLNATPEWLNSESIDYIVECLEYCHNPEMLADLRGIFPRQALRSASIKLSPAQREYIKLWLQQLNGEMAA
;
A
#
# COMPACT_ATOMS: atom_id res chain seq x y z
N MET A 1 9.13 -26.08 22.45
CA MET A 1 9.64 -24.70 22.65
C MET A 1 10.06 -24.17 21.30
N SER A 2 9.44 -23.06 20.93
CA SER A 2 9.74 -22.07 19.89
C SER A 2 10.76 -22.40 18.81
N ALA A 3 10.28 -22.43 17.57
CA ALA A 3 10.91 -21.69 16.49
C ALA A 3 9.82 -20.85 15.83
N HIS A 4 9.65 -19.62 16.34
CA HIS A 4 8.96 -18.58 15.59
C HIS A 4 9.80 -18.35 14.33
N GLY A 5 9.43 -19.02 13.24
CA GLY A 5 9.92 -18.67 11.92
C GLY A 5 9.42 -17.27 11.63
N THR A 6 10.26 -16.27 11.89
CA THR A 6 10.12 -14.95 11.31
C THR A 6 10.09 -15.14 9.80
N LYS A 7 8.87 -15.23 9.27
CA LYS A 7 8.57 -15.06 7.86
C LYS A 7 9.36 -13.82 7.44
N LEU A 8 10.36 -14.01 6.59
CA LEU A 8 10.99 -12.91 5.88
C LEU A 8 9.81 -12.13 5.29
N MET A 9 9.55 -10.92 5.80
CA MET A 9 8.56 -10.01 5.22
C MET A 9 9.11 -9.65 3.84
N ASP A 10 8.82 -10.49 2.86
CA ASP A 10 8.82 -10.11 1.47
C ASP A 10 7.79 -8.99 1.36
N TYR A 11 8.27 -7.74 1.34
CA TYR A 11 7.47 -6.53 1.09
C TYR A 11 7.00 -6.49 -0.37
N GLY A 12 6.50 -7.62 -0.85
CA GLY A 12 6.11 -7.87 -2.22
C GLY A 12 4.92 -7.02 -2.62
N ILE A 13 4.87 -6.69 -3.90
CA ILE A 13 3.70 -6.04 -4.50
C ILE A 13 2.68 -7.14 -4.79
N CYS A 14 1.43 -6.93 -4.40
CA CYS A 14 0.31 -7.80 -4.72
C CYS A 14 0.29 -8.08 -6.23
N GLN A 15 0.48 -9.35 -6.59
CA GLN A 15 0.54 -9.82 -7.98
C GLN A 15 -0.86 -10.05 -8.57
N LEU A 16 -1.92 -9.84 -7.79
CA LEU A 16 -3.29 -10.01 -8.24
C LEU A 16 -3.73 -8.81 -9.09
N ASN A 17 -4.47 -9.10 -10.15
CA ASN A 17 -5.21 -8.09 -10.88
C ASN A 17 -6.42 -7.65 -10.05
N ALA A 18 -6.76 -6.36 -10.11
CA ALA A 18 -7.96 -5.88 -9.45
C ALA A 18 -9.20 -6.47 -10.15
N THR A 19 -10.02 -7.19 -9.40
CA THR A 19 -11.36 -7.60 -9.83
C THR A 19 -12.32 -6.41 -9.71
N PRO A 20 -13.52 -6.47 -10.33
CA PRO A 20 -14.54 -5.44 -10.16
C PRO A 20 -14.93 -5.19 -8.69
N GLU A 21 -14.82 -6.21 -7.85
CA GLU A 21 -15.04 -6.11 -6.40
C GLU A 21 -14.03 -5.15 -5.75
N TRP A 22 -12.76 -5.19 -6.16
CA TRP A 22 -11.76 -4.24 -5.66
C TRP A 22 -11.92 -2.82 -6.19
N LEU A 23 -12.65 -2.64 -7.29
CA LEU A 23 -12.80 -1.36 -7.98
C LEU A 23 -14.16 -0.68 -7.73
N ASN A 24 -15.03 -1.31 -6.94
CA ASN A 24 -16.27 -0.67 -6.52
C ASN A 24 -15.99 0.46 -5.51
N SER A 25 -16.94 1.38 -5.35
CA SER A 25 -16.77 2.55 -4.49
C SER A 25 -16.46 2.18 -3.04
N GLU A 26 -17.17 1.21 -2.46
CA GLU A 26 -17.02 0.79 -1.06
C GLU A 26 -15.60 0.25 -0.78
N SER A 27 -15.10 -0.61 -1.65
CA SER A 27 -13.74 -1.16 -1.54
C SER A 27 -12.68 -0.08 -1.75
N ILE A 28 -12.90 0.84 -2.68
CA ILE A 28 -11.98 1.97 -2.87
C ILE A 28 -11.97 2.88 -1.65
N ASP A 29 -13.13 3.21 -1.08
CA ASP A 29 -13.20 4.07 0.12
C ASP A 29 -12.56 3.38 1.33
N TYR A 30 -12.72 2.06 1.49
CA TYR A 30 -12.00 1.30 2.50
C TYR A 30 -10.47 1.37 2.33
N ILE A 31 -9.97 1.24 1.09
CA ILE A 31 -8.53 1.37 0.82
C ILE A 31 -8.05 2.79 1.08
N VAL A 32 -8.88 3.82 0.81
CA VAL A 32 -8.56 5.21 1.15
C VAL A 32 -8.37 5.36 2.65
N GLU A 33 -9.30 4.86 3.47
CA GLU A 33 -9.17 4.89 4.93
C GLU A 33 -7.90 4.20 5.42
N CYS A 34 -7.56 3.04 4.83
CA CYS A 34 -6.31 2.34 5.13
C CYS A 34 -5.07 3.18 4.78
N LEU A 35 -5.09 3.85 3.63
CA LEU A 35 -4.00 4.72 3.18
C LEU A 35 -3.90 6.00 4.01
N GLU A 36 -5.00 6.54 4.52
CA GLU A 36 -4.99 7.68 5.46
C GLU A 36 -4.47 7.29 6.84
N TYR A 37 -4.70 6.05 7.26
CA TYR A 37 -4.14 5.49 8.51
C TYR A 37 -2.66 5.08 8.39
N CYS A 38 -2.05 5.17 7.21
CA CYS A 38 -0.62 4.90 7.05
C CYS A 38 0.24 6.04 7.61
N HIS A 39 1.14 5.72 8.54
CA HIS A 39 2.00 6.71 9.21
C HIS A 39 3.50 6.51 8.92
N ASN A 40 3.87 5.42 8.25
CA ASN A 40 5.25 5.05 7.97
C ASN A 40 5.34 4.17 6.70
N PRO A 41 6.53 4.05 6.07
CA PRO A 41 6.70 3.26 4.85
C PRO A 41 6.44 1.77 5.03
N GLU A 42 6.66 1.19 6.21
CA GLU A 42 6.43 -0.24 6.46
C GLU A 42 4.94 -0.59 6.35
N MET A 43 4.06 0.24 6.93
CA MET A 43 2.60 0.08 6.79
C MET A 43 2.15 0.17 5.33
N LEU A 44 2.73 1.11 4.56
CA LEU A 44 2.44 1.20 3.14
C LEU A 44 2.91 -0.04 2.37
N ALA A 45 4.03 -0.63 2.78
CA ALA A 45 4.55 -1.87 2.18
C ALA A 45 3.61 -3.06 2.44
N ASP A 46 3.05 -3.18 3.65
CA ASP A 46 2.00 -4.16 3.95
C ASP A 46 0.78 -3.97 3.05
N LEU A 47 0.27 -2.73 2.92
CA LEU A 47 -0.87 -2.46 2.04
C LEU A 47 -0.59 -2.80 0.57
N ARG A 48 0.65 -2.59 0.11
CA ARG A 48 1.10 -2.96 -1.24
C ARG A 48 1.09 -4.47 -1.46
N GLY A 49 1.30 -5.27 -0.42
CA GLY A 49 1.22 -6.73 -0.48
C GLY A 49 -0.21 -7.27 -0.42
N ILE A 50 -1.13 -6.52 0.19
CA ILE A 50 -2.53 -6.92 0.38
C ILE A 50 -3.38 -6.51 -0.83
N PHE A 51 -3.32 -5.23 -1.23
CA PHE A 51 -4.24 -4.66 -2.20
C PHE A 51 -3.65 -4.67 -3.63
N PRO A 52 -4.47 -5.02 -4.64
CA PRO A 52 -4.06 -4.92 -6.04
C PRO A 52 -3.58 -3.51 -6.39
N ARG A 53 -2.51 -3.41 -7.19
CA ARG A 53 -1.90 -2.12 -7.58
C ARG A 53 -2.92 -1.15 -8.19
N GLN A 54 -3.86 -1.65 -8.99
CA GLN A 54 -4.88 -0.78 -9.62
C GLN A 54 -5.85 -0.21 -8.58
N ALA A 55 -6.24 -0.97 -7.56
CA ALA A 55 -7.11 -0.50 -6.49
C ALA A 55 -6.40 0.56 -5.62
N LEU A 56 -5.14 0.33 -5.27
CA LEU A 56 -4.29 1.33 -4.59
C LEU A 56 -4.15 2.63 -5.39
N ARG A 57 -3.98 2.53 -6.71
CA ARG A 57 -3.90 3.70 -7.59
C ARG A 57 -5.21 4.48 -7.59
N SER A 58 -6.35 3.79 -7.69
CA SER A 58 -7.67 4.42 -7.64
C SER A 58 -7.94 5.10 -6.30
N ALA A 59 -7.59 4.44 -5.19
CA ALA A 59 -7.72 5.01 -3.85
C ALA A 59 -6.82 6.23 -3.63
N SER A 60 -5.57 6.18 -4.12
CA SER A 60 -4.64 7.30 -4.03
C SER A 60 -5.17 8.59 -4.68
N ILE A 61 -6.12 8.50 -5.63
CA ILE A 61 -6.72 9.68 -6.26
C ILE A 61 -7.67 10.44 -5.32
N LYS A 62 -8.17 9.79 -4.26
CA LYS A 62 -9.12 10.37 -3.30
C LYS A 62 -8.47 10.95 -2.04
N LEU A 63 -7.22 10.60 -1.79
CA LEU A 63 -6.51 11.04 -0.58
C LEU A 63 -6.32 12.56 -0.49
N SER A 64 -6.18 13.04 0.75
CA SER A 64 -5.74 14.41 1.00
C SER A 64 -4.37 14.71 0.35
N PRO A 65 -4.09 15.95 -0.05
CA PRO A 65 -2.83 16.31 -0.70
C PRO A 65 -1.60 15.94 0.14
N ALA A 66 -1.64 16.23 1.45
CA ALA A 66 -0.56 15.92 2.37
C ALA A 66 -0.27 14.40 2.44
N GLN A 67 -1.32 13.58 2.56
CA GLN A 67 -1.15 12.13 2.62
C GLN A 67 -0.60 11.55 1.31
N ARG A 68 -1.00 12.10 0.16
CA ARG A 68 -0.40 11.71 -1.13
C ARG A 68 1.08 12.02 -1.21
N GLU A 69 1.52 13.16 -0.68
CA GLU A 69 2.94 13.51 -0.65
C GLU A 69 3.73 12.53 0.21
N TYR A 70 3.24 12.19 1.40
CA TYR A 70 3.86 11.17 2.26
C TYR A 70 3.95 9.80 1.56
N ILE A 71 2.85 9.33 0.98
CA ILE A 71 2.82 8.07 0.25
C ILE A 71 3.81 8.09 -0.92
N LYS A 72 3.90 9.19 -1.67
CA LYS A 72 4.87 9.31 -2.77
C LYS A 72 6.31 9.20 -2.26
N LEU A 73 6.65 9.87 -1.17
CA LEU A 73 7.97 9.78 -0.54
C LEU A 73 8.27 8.36 -0.05
N TRP A 74 7.31 7.71 0.59
CA TRP A 74 7.46 6.32 1.04
C TRP A 74 7.59 5.34 -0.12
N LEU A 75 6.85 5.53 -1.21
CA LEU A 75 7.01 4.72 -2.42
C LEU A 75 8.42 4.84 -3.01
N GLN A 76 8.99 6.05 -3.05
CA GLN A 76 10.36 6.25 -3.50
C GLN A 76 11.38 5.52 -2.60
N GLN A 77 11.20 5.57 -1.28
CA GLN A 77 12.04 4.80 -0.34
C GLN A 77 11.94 3.29 -0.58
N LEU A 78 10.70 2.78 -0.65
CA LEU A 78 10.42 1.35 -0.81
C LEU A 78 10.88 0.79 -2.16
N ASN A 79 10.86 1.62 -3.21
CA ASN A 79 11.33 1.21 -4.53
C ASN A 79 12.86 1.37 -4.69
N GLY A 80 13.57 1.86 -3.67
CA GLY A 80 15.00 2.15 -3.74
C GLY A 80 15.33 3.35 -4.64
N GLU A 81 14.34 4.19 -4.95
CA GLU A 81 14.49 5.40 -5.78
C GLU A 81 15.03 6.60 -4.97
N MET A 82 15.19 6.45 -3.65
CA MET A 82 15.97 7.37 -2.83
C MET A 82 17.45 7.02 -2.91
N ALA A 83 18.04 7.22 -4.08
CA ALA A 83 19.47 7.07 -4.33
C ALA A 83 19.98 8.29 -5.12
N ALA A 84 20.36 9.34 -4.38
CA ALA A 84 21.45 10.30 -4.65
C ALA A 84 21.28 11.55 -3.77
#